data_AF-A0A356TKR5-F1
#
_entry.id   AF-A0A356TKR5-F1
#
_cell.length_a   1.000
_cell.length_b   1.000
_cell.length_c   1.000
_cell.angle_alpha   90.00
_cell.angle_beta   90.00
_cell.angle_gamma   90.00
#
_symmetry.space_group_name_H-M   'P 1'
#
loop_
_entity.id
_entity.type
_entity.pdbx_description
1 polymer ?
#
loop_
_entity_poly.entity_id
_entity_poly.type
_entity_poly.pdbx_seq_one_letter_code
_entity_poly.pdbx_strand_id
1 'polypeptide(L)'
;MSFFAFDAGAPRALRPLGAKARRSFARNGSLGAFYAALCVACGFDPLKGEEWKVMGLAPYGKTDVELYRTMRAMLRVDGLAVRGNNWKNVAALHAMRRPEGRPAIEWADVAHTGQEVFSDVMSELLTVLHREAPRDRLVLGGGCALNSAYNGQITERTPFREVFVPSAPADDGNAVGAAWLALIEDGGRPARGPLSPYLGSALDPEAIRRVEALGGLRAQRVDDVDDAAAALLADGKIVAVARGRAEYGPRALGNRSILADPRDPDVKERLNARVKFREEFRPFAPSILHAHGDAWFEGYAFTPHMERALRFRPEVRERVPGVVHVDGTGRLQSVRERDNPAYARLIERFHAKTGVPIVLNTSFNVMGKPIVHVVEDAIAVFFSSGIDALLLEDRLFVKGDA
;
A
#
# COMPACT_ATOMS: atom_id res chain seq x y z
N MET A 1 13.96 -0.27 -16.48
CA MET A 1 13.91 -1.29 -15.42
C MET A 1 15.22 -2.07 -15.48
N SER A 2 15.78 -2.49 -14.35
CA SER A 2 17.00 -3.30 -14.29
C SER A 2 16.64 -4.69 -13.80
N PHE A 3 17.22 -5.72 -14.40
CA PHE A 3 16.89 -7.12 -14.13
C PHE A 3 18.11 -7.89 -13.67
N PHE A 4 17.92 -8.74 -12.67
CA PHE A 4 18.98 -9.54 -12.07
C PHE A 4 18.45 -10.94 -11.78
N ALA A 5 19.33 -11.94 -11.81
CA ALA A 5 19.06 -13.29 -11.33
C ALA A 5 20.16 -13.75 -10.39
N PHE A 6 19.81 -14.53 -9.37
CA PHE A 6 20.80 -15.23 -8.55
C PHE A 6 21.49 -16.32 -9.36
N ASP A 7 22.81 -16.41 -9.28
CA ASP A 7 23.55 -17.51 -9.91
C ASP A 7 23.17 -18.86 -9.27
N ALA A 8 22.91 -19.88 -10.09
CA ALA A 8 22.61 -21.23 -9.61
C ALA A 8 23.83 -21.91 -8.96
N GLY A 9 25.05 -21.58 -9.40
CA GLY A 9 26.31 -22.07 -8.83
C GLY A 9 26.86 -21.21 -7.68
N ALA A 10 26.35 -19.98 -7.54
CA ALA A 10 26.69 -19.06 -6.45
C ALA A 10 25.41 -18.37 -5.95
N PRO A 11 24.61 -19.01 -5.07
CA PRO A 11 23.25 -18.58 -4.72
C PRO A 11 23.13 -17.22 -4.02
N ARG A 12 24.24 -16.48 -3.88
CA ARG A 12 24.31 -15.13 -3.32
C ARG A 12 24.88 -14.08 -4.28
N ALA A 13 25.32 -14.48 -5.47
CA ALA A 13 25.78 -13.57 -6.50
C ALA A 13 24.58 -13.18 -7.39
N LEU A 14 24.29 -11.88 -7.45
CA LEU A 14 23.34 -11.33 -8.42
C LEU A 14 24.07 -11.08 -9.74
N ARG A 15 23.59 -11.68 -10.82
CA ARG A 15 24.07 -11.42 -12.17
C ARG A 15 23.06 -10.53 -12.89
N PRO A 16 23.48 -9.38 -13.47
CA PRO A 16 22.61 -8.59 -14.32
C PRO A 16 22.22 -9.39 -15.57
N LEU A 17 20.95 -9.30 -15.97
CA LEU A 17 20.44 -9.91 -17.19
C LEU A 17 20.43 -8.87 -18.33
N GLY A 18 20.90 -9.27 -19.52
CA GLY A 18 20.99 -8.41 -20.72
C GLY A 18 22.40 -7.89 -21.05
N ALA A 19 22.66 -7.61 -22.33
CA ALA A 19 23.97 -7.18 -22.82
C ALA A 19 24.34 -5.78 -22.30
N LYS A 20 25.40 -5.70 -21.48
CA LYS A 20 25.96 -4.47 -20.90
C LYS A 20 24.88 -3.56 -20.28
N ALA A 21 24.67 -3.70 -18.97
CA ALA A 21 24.20 -2.60 -18.10
C ALA A 21 25.22 -1.42 -18.04
N ARG A 22 26.00 -1.16 -19.10
CA ARG A 22 26.77 0.07 -19.28
C ARG A 22 25.81 1.12 -19.81
N ARG A 23 25.38 2.01 -18.91
CA ARG A 23 24.88 3.38 -19.18
C ARG A 23 24.17 3.51 -20.54
N SER A 24 23.08 2.77 -20.71
CA SER A 24 22.11 3.14 -21.73
C SER A 24 21.08 4.04 -21.07
N PHE A 25 21.40 5.33 -20.97
CA PHE A 25 20.39 6.39 -20.94
C PHE A 25 19.67 6.47 -22.31
N ALA A 26 19.51 5.35 -23.03
CA ALA A 26 18.76 5.31 -24.27
C ALA A 26 17.28 5.47 -23.90
N ARG A 27 16.89 6.73 -23.83
CA ARG A 27 15.65 7.28 -24.36
C ARG A 27 14.76 6.21 -24.99
N ASN A 28 13.63 6.02 -24.31
CA ASN A 28 12.27 5.96 -24.85
C ASN A 28 11.56 4.66 -24.46
N GLY A 29 10.81 4.68 -23.34
CA GLY A 29 9.91 3.61 -22.87
C GLY A 29 9.94 3.45 -21.33
N SER A 30 9.28 4.34 -20.57
CA SER A 30 9.16 4.19 -19.10
C SER A 30 7.71 3.94 -18.71
N LEU A 31 7.45 2.78 -18.09
CA LEU A 31 6.14 2.45 -17.52
C LEU A 31 5.73 3.41 -16.41
N GLY A 32 6.67 3.83 -15.56
CA GLY A 32 6.41 4.85 -14.55
C GLY A 32 6.06 6.20 -15.17
N ALA A 33 6.73 6.59 -16.26
CA ALA A 33 6.40 7.84 -16.96
C ALA A 33 5.05 7.76 -17.68
N PHE A 34 4.71 6.60 -18.27
CA PHE A 34 3.38 6.35 -18.82
C PHE A 34 2.31 6.49 -17.73
N TYR A 35 2.51 5.87 -16.58
CA TYR A 35 1.55 5.91 -15.48
C TYR A 35 1.44 7.32 -14.85
N ALA A 36 2.53 8.08 -14.80
CA ALA A 36 2.51 9.49 -14.41
C ALA A 36 1.76 10.36 -15.43
N ALA A 37 1.92 10.11 -16.73
CA ALA A 37 1.13 10.80 -17.76
C ALA A 37 -0.35 10.44 -17.71
N LEU A 38 -0.68 9.18 -17.39
CA LEU A 38 -2.04 8.74 -17.11
C LEU A 38 -2.63 9.44 -15.87
N CYS A 39 -1.82 9.64 -14.83
CA CYS A 39 -2.17 10.44 -13.65
C CYS A 39 -2.56 11.87 -14.04
N VAL A 40 -1.75 12.53 -14.88
CA VAL A 40 -2.07 13.85 -15.44
C VAL A 40 -3.35 13.81 -16.29
N ALA A 41 -3.53 12.79 -17.13
CA ALA A 41 -4.72 12.63 -17.96
C ALA A 41 -6.00 12.52 -17.10
N CYS A 42 -5.94 11.86 -15.95
CA CYS A 42 -7.04 11.80 -14.98
C CYS A 42 -7.21 13.09 -14.16
N GLY A 43 -6.40 14.11 -14.40
CA GLY A 43 -6.42 15.39 -13.70
C GLY A 43 -5.86 15.33 -12.27
N PHE A 44 -4.91 14.43 -12.02
CA PHE A 44 -4.18 14.30 -10.76
C PHE A 44 -2.72 14.75 -10.91
N ASP A 45 -2.02 14.90 -9.79
CA ASP A 45 -0.66 15.43 -9.73
C ASP A 45 0.38 14.35 -9.35
N PRO A 46 1.15 13.81 -10.33
CA PRO A 46 2.20 12.82 -10.03
C PRO A 46 3.35 13.40 -9.20
N LEU A 47 3.60 14.72 -9.23
CA LEU A 47 4.65 15.33 -8.39
C LEU A 47 4.27 15.30 -6.90
N LYS A 48 2.97 15.19 -6.59
CA LYS A 48 2.45 14.97 -5.24
C LYS A 48 2.28 13.48 -4.91
N GLY A 49 2.70 12.59 -5.80
CA GLY A 49 2.56 11.14 -5.63
C GLY A 49 1.11 10.66 -5.74
N GLU A 50 0.27 11.30 -6.57
CA GLU A 50 -1.15 10.98 -6.69
C GLU A 50 -1.46 9.83 -7.67
N GLU A 51 -0.46 9.10 -8.18
CA GLU A 51 -0.65 7.98 -9.10
C GLU A 51 -1.57 6.89 -8.52
N TRP A 52 -1.56 6.70 -7.20
CA TRP A 52 -2.47 5.76 -6.54
C TRP A 52 -3.94 6.17 -6.67
N LYS A 53 -4.28 7.43 -6.99
CA LYS A 53 -5.65 7.84 -7.31
C LYS A 53 -6.13 7.22 -8.60
N VAL A 54 -5.25 7.11 -9.61
CA VAL A 54 -5.56 6.38 -10.86
C VAL A 54 -5.89 4.92 -10.54
N MET A 55 -5.10 4.28 -9.67
CA MET A 55 -5.37 2.91 -9.23
C MET A 55 -6.72 2.77 -8.51
N GLY A 56 -7.08 3.76 -7.69
CA GLY A 56 -8.37 3.77 -6.97
C GLY A 56 -9.56 4.07 -7.88
N LEU A 57 -9.34 4.82 -8.96
CA LEU A 57 -10.37 5.20 -9.93
C LEU A 57 -10.62 4.09 -10.97
N ALA A 58 -9.59 3.34 -11.36
CA ALA A 58 -9.66 2.30 -12.38
C ALA A 58 -10.77 1.24 -12.18
N PRO A 59 -11.07 0.75 -10.96
CA PRO A 59 -12.16 -0.21 -10.73
C PRO A 59 -13.57 0.29 -11.09
N TYR A 60 -13.76 1.61 -11.25
CA TYR A 60 -15.05 2.20 -11.61
C TYR A 60 -15.26 2.32 -13.12
N GLY A 61 -14.22 2.09 -13.92
CA GLY A 61 -14.27 2.20 -15.36
C GLY A 61 -14.40 0.85 -16.06
N LYS A 62 -14.49 0.92 -17.38
CA LYS A 62 -14.40 -0.22 -18.30
C LYS A 62 -13.33 0.05 -19.35
N THR A 63 -12.87 -1.02 -20.00
CA THR A 63 -11.89 -0.91 -21.08
C THR A 63 -12.53 -0.25 -22.30
N ASP A 64 -11.94 0.87 -22.74
CA ASP A 64 -12.20 1.50 -24.02
C ASP A 64 -11.20 0.96 -25.04
N VAL A 65 -11.70 0.35 -26.12
CA VAL A 65 -10.86 -0.34 -27.11
C VAL A 65 -9.96 0.61 -27.89
N GLU A 66 -10.43 1.82 -28.21
CA GLU A 66 -9.65 2.79 -28.98
C GLU A 66 -8.60 3.46 -28.11
N LEU A 67 -8.93 3.79 -26.86
CA LEU A 67 -7.95 4.24 -25.87
C LEU A 67 -6.91 3.15 -25.60
N TYR A 68 -7.33 1.89 -25.47
CA TYR A 68 -6.42 0.78 -25.24
C TYR A 68 -5.44 0.66 -26.41
N ARG A 69 -5.91 0.63 -27.65
CA ARG A 69 -5.06 0.57 -28.85
C ARG A 69 -4.07 1.73 -28.88
N THR A 70 -4.56 2.94 -28.60
CA THR A 70 -3.75 4.16 -28.60
C THR A 70 -2.66 4.11 -27.54
N MET A 71 -3.02 3.78 -26.29
CA MET A 71 -2.09 3.67 -25.15
C MET A 71 -1.13 2.49 -25.31
N ARG A 72 -1.61 1.33 -25.77
CA ARG A 72 -0.77 0.14 -25.97
C ARG A 72 0.24 0.35 -27.08
N ALA A 73 -0.07 1.10 -28.13
CA ALA A 73 0.90 1.49 -29.17
C ALA A 73 2.02 2.40 -28.64
N MET A 74 1.83 3.02 -27.47
CA MET A 74 2.84 3.89 -26.87
C MET A 74 4.04 3.13 -26.30
N LEU A 75 3.85 1.85 -25.97
CA LEU A 75 4.80 1.02 -25.25
C LEU A 75 5.01 -0.28 -26.03
N ARG A 76 6.23 -0.81 -26.02
CA ARG A 76 6.56 -2.09 -26.62
C ARG A 76 7.60 -2.78 -25.76
N VAL A 77 7.39 -4.05 -25.43
CA VAL A 77 8.44 -4.85 -24.81
C VAL A 77 9.39 -5.34 -25.92
N ASP A 78 10.68 -5.16 -25.70
CA ASP A 78 11.76 -5.62 -26.57
C ASP A 78 12.84 -6.27 -25.70
N GLY A 79 12.76 -7.59 -25.56
CA GLY A 79 13.52 -8.32 -24.56
C GLY A 79 13.22 -7.83 -23.14
N LEU A 80 14.26 -7.59 -22.35
CA LEU A 80 14.16 -7.02 -21.00
C LEU A 80 14.11 -5.48 -20.99
N ALA A 81 13.67 -4.86 -22.08
CA ALA A 81 13.50 -3.41 -22.15
C ALA A 81 12.06 -3.07 -22.55
N VAL A 82 11.56 -1.97 -22.00
CA VAL A 82 10.37 -1.31 -22.53
C VAL A 82 10.85 -0.20 -23.44
N ARG A 83 10.36 -0.21 -24.68
CA ARG A 83 10.60 0.82 -25.70
C ARG A 83 9.31 1.59 -25.98
N GLY A 84 9.38 2.84 -26.40
CA GLY A 84 8.21 3.66 -26.67
C GLY A 84 8.49 5.15 -26.70
N ASN A 85 7.88 5.89 -27.63
CA ASN A 85 8.15 7.32 -27.78
C ASN A 85 7.46 8.18 -26.72
N ASN A 86 8.07 8.27 -25.52
CA ASN A 86 7.49 8.92 -24.36
C ASN A 86 6.89 10.31 -24.67
N TRP A 87 7.51 11.19 -25.47
CA TRP A 87 7.04 12.57 -25.60
C TRP A 87 5.75 12.74 -26.43
N LYS A 88 5.61 12.07 -27.59
CA LYS A 88 4.38 12.13 -28.41
C LYS A 88 3.21 11.46 -27.67
N ASN A 89 3.53 10.37 -26.98
CA ASN A 89 2.59 9.55 -26.24
C ASN A 89 2.06 10.29 -25.00
N VAL A 90 2.95 10.97 -24.27
CA VAL A 90 2.60 11.87 -23.16
C VAL A 90 1.75 13.04 -23.65
N ALA A 91 2.08 13.65 -24.80
CA ALA A 91 1.28 14.74 -25.36
C ALA A 91 -0.16 14.31 -25.70
N ALA A 92 -0.35 13.10 -26.27
CA ALA A 92 -1.67 12.55 -26.54
C ALA A 92 -2.47 12.30 -25.25
N LEU A 93 -1.84 11.72 -24.21
CA LEU A 93 -2.48 11.55 -22.89
C LEU A 93 -2.84 12.89 -22.24
N HIS A 94 -1.95 13.88 -22.35
CA HIS A 94 -2.18 15.23 -21.83
C HIS A 94 -3.32 15.95 -22.56
N ALA A 95 -3.52 15.68 -23.86
CA ALA A 95 -4.66 16.22 -24.60
C ALA A 95 -6.00 15.66 -24.09
N MET A 96 -6.00 14.48 -23.45
CA MET A 96 -7.16 13.87 -22.81
C MET A 96 -7.31 14.26 -21.34
N ARG A 97 -6.57 15.27 -20.88
CA ARG A 97 -6.60 15.71 -19.49
C ARG A 97 -8.00 16.10 -19.06
N ARG A 98 -8.45 15.51 -17.95
CA ARG A 98 -9.68 15.89 -17.26
C ARG A 98 -9.70 17.41 -17.01
N PRO A 99 -10.69 18.14 -17.54
CA PRO A 99 -10.83 19.56 -17.27
C PRO A 99 -11.04 19.83 -15.79
N GLU A 100 -10.58 20.99 -15.34
CA GLU A 100 -10.81 21.44 -13.96
C GLU A 100 -12.32 21.57 -13.69
N GLY A 101 -12.76 21.19 -12.48
CA GLY A 101 -14.16 21.21 -12.08
C GLY A 101 -15.01 20.02 -12.53
N ARG A 102 -14.55 19.16 -13.45
CA ARG A 102 -15.26 17.93 -13.82
C ARG A 102 -15.06 16.82 -12.78
N PRO A 103 -16.08 16.03 -12.41
CA PRO A 103 -15.93 14.89 -11.51
C PRO A 103 -14.88 13.87 -12.01
N ALA A 104 -14.03 13.36 -11.11
CA ALA A 104 -13.01 12.37 -11.48
C ALA A 104 -13.59 11.05 -12.00
N ILE A 105 -14.78 10.68 -11.52
CA ILE A 105 -15.48 9.45 -11.92
C ILE A 105 -15.77 9.38 -13.42
N GLU A 106 -15.94 10.52 -14.09
CA GLU A 106 -16.14 10.58 -15.54
C GLU A 106 -14.91 10.16 -16.35
N TRP A 107 -13.72 10.12 -15.72
CA TRP A 107 -12.47 9.65 -16.30
C TRP A 107 -12.12 8.21 -15.89
N ALA A 108 -13.06 7.48 -15.29
CA ALA A 108 -12.83 6.12 -14.84
C ALA A 108 -12.43 5.17 -15.98
N ASP A 109 -13.03 5.30 -17.17
CA ASP A 109 -12.68 4.49 -18.35
C ASP A 109 -11.24 4.75 -18.82
N VAL A 110 -10.76 6.00 -18.72
CA VAL A 110 -9.36 6.36 -19.01
C VAL A 110 -8.42 5.70 -18.00
N ALA A 111 -8.73 5.82 -16.70
CA ALA A 111 -7.94 5.22 -15.63
C ALA A 111 -7.90 3.68 -15.74
N HIS A 112 -9.06 3.05 -15.98
CA HIS A 112 -9.21 1.62 -16.17
C HIS A 112 -8.38 1.11 -17.35
N THR A 113 -8.59 1.72 -18.52
CA THR A 113 -7.89 1.33 -19.74
C THR A 113 -6.38 1.49 -19.62
N GLY A 114 -5.92 2.59 -19.01
CA GLY A 114 -4.50 2.81 -18.76
C GLY A 114 -3.89 1.84 -17.73
N GLN A 115 -4.64 1.46 -16.70
CA GLN A 115 -4.24 0.44 -15.74
C GLN A 115 -4.16 -0.95 -16.39
N GLU A 116 -5.07 -1.30 -17.30
CA GLU A 116 -4.99 -2.55 -18.08
C GLU A 116 -3.75 -2.57 -18.98
N VAL A 117 -3.47 -1.47 -19.72
CA VAL A 117 -2.25 -1.37 -20.54
C VAL A 117 -0.98 -1.48 -19.68
N PHE A 118 -0.95 -0.85 -18.50
CA PHE A 118 0.17 -1.01 -17.57
C PHE A 118 0.33 -2.48 -17.15
N SER A 119 -0.76 -3.15 -16.82
CA SER A 119 -0.79 -4.54 -16.34
C SER A 119 -0.32 -5.52 -17.43
N ASP A 120 -0.74 -5.32 -18.67
CA ASP A 120 -0.35 -6.16 -19.80
C ASP A 120 1.13 -6.01 -20.14
N VAL A 121 1.63 -4.76 -20.21
CA VAL A 121 3.05 -4.51 -20.53
C VAL A 121 3.95 -5.02 -19.39
N MET A 122 3.56 -4.86 -18.13
CA MET A 122 4.27 -5.45 -16.99
C MET A 122 4.27 -6.99 -17.07
N SER A 123 3.14 -7.62 -17.42
CA SER A 123 3.04 -9.08 -17.51
C SER A 123 3.89 -9.65 -18.65
N GLU A 124 3.90 -8.97 -19.80
CA GLU A 124 4.76 -9.31 -20.93
C GLU A 124 6.23 -9.22 -20.54
N LEU A 125 6.64 -8.14 -19.86
CA LEU A 125 8.00 -7.93 -19.38
C LEU A 125 8.44 -8.99 -18.35
N LEU A 126 7.57 -9.34 -17.39
CA LEU A 126 7.83 -10.39 -16.41
C LEU A 126 7.86 -11.78 -17.04
N THR A 127 7.05 -12.04 -18.07
CA THR A 127 7.09 -13.30 -18.82
C THR A 127 8.41 -13.45 -19.59
N VAL A 128 8.90 -12.37 -20.20
CA VAL A 128 10.23 -12.36 -20.82
C VAL A 128 11.32 -12.58 -19.78
N LEU A 129 11.24 -11.92 -18.61
CA LEU A 129 12.17 -12.16 -17.50
C LEU A 129 12.21 -13.63 -17.08
N HIS A 130 11.04 -14.25 -16.88
CA HIS A 130 10.97 -15.65 -16.52
C HIS A 130 11.57 -16.57 -17.61
N ARG A 131 11.38 -16.25 -18.90
CA ARG A 131 12.00 -17.02 -19.99
C ARG A 131 13.52 -16.92 -20.00
N GLU A 132 14.08 -15.74 -19.74
CA GLU A 132 15.53 -15.49 -19.71
C GLU A 132 16.20 -16.05 -18.43
N ALA A 133 15.46 -16.07 -17.31
CA ALA A 133 15.94 -16.59 -16.04
C ALA A 133 14.80 -17.31 -15.28
N PRO A 134 14.52 -18.57 -15.63
CA PRO A 134 13.41 -19.34 -15.03
C PRO A 134 13.57 -19.48 -13.52
N ARG A 135 12.61 -18.92 -12.77
CA ARG A 135 12.54 -18.94 -11.31
C ARG A 135 11.11 -18.86 -10.84
N ASP A 136 10.79 -19.59 -9.79
CA ASP A 136 9.47 -19.54 -9.16
C ASP A 136 9.26 -18.25 -8.35
N ARG A 137 10.35 -17.59 -7.91
CA ARG A 137 10.33 -16.44 -6.99
C ARG A 137 10.75 -15.14 -7.66
N LEU A 138 9.90 -14.12 -7.54
CA LEU A 138 10.13 -12.76 -8.03
C LEU A 138 10.25 -11.78 -6.86
N VAL A 139 11.26 -10.91 -6.90
CA VAL A 139 11.35 -9.72 -6.04
C VAL A 139 11.13 -8.49 -6.92
N LEU A 140 10.19 -7.63 -6.54
CA LEU A 140 9.86 -6.42 -7.29
C LEU A 140 10.21 -5.17 -6.47
N GLY A 141 10.93 -4.24 -7.11
CA GLY A 141 11.27 -2.91 -6.58
C GLY A 141 11.11 -1.84 -7.65
N GLY A 142 11.36 -0.59 -7.27
CA GLY A 142 11.05 0.64 -8.03
C GLY A 142 9.62 1.14 -7.80
N GLY A 143 9.35 2.40 -8.14
CA GLY A 143 8.04 3.04 -7.92
C GLY A 143 6.84 2.30 -8.55
N CYS A 144 7.03 1.61 -9.68
CA CYS A 144 5.98 0.79 -10.29
C CYS A 144 5.53 -0.38 -9.40
N ALA A 145 6.38 -0.84 -8.48
CA ALA A 145 6.04 -1.88 -7.51
C ALA A 145 5.06 -1.40 -6.43
N LEU A 146 4.75 -0.10 -6.35
CA LEU A 146 3.67 0.42 -5.52
C LEU A 146 2.27 0.19 -6.13
N ASN A 147 2.18 -0.31 -7.37
CA ASN A 147 0.92 -0.63 -8.02
C ASN A 147 0.34 -1.93 -7.46
N SER A 148 -0.36 -1.81 -6.33
CA SER A 148 -0.95 -2.96 -5.63
C SER A 148 -2.04 -3.68 -6.42
N ALA A 149 -2.71 -2.97 -7.34
CA ALA A 149 -3.72 -3.57 -8.22
C ALA A 149 -3.07 -4.59 -9.15
N TYR A 150 -1.95 -4.23 -9.78
CA TYR A 150 -1.19 -5.15 -10.62
C TYR A 150 -0.50 -6.26 -9.82
N ASN A 151 0.13 -5.91 -8.70
CA ASN A 151 0.90 -6.89 -7.91
C ASN A 151 0.08 -8.10 -7.47
N GLY A 152 -1.22 -7.90 -7.21
CA GLY A 152 -2.15 -8.98 -6.85
C GLY A 152 -2.42 -9.98 -7.98
N GLN A 153 -2.15 -9.60 -9.23
CA GLN A 153 -2.44 -10.39 -10.43
C GLN A 153 -1.19 -11.08 -11.01
N ILE A 154 0.00 -10.85 -10.46
CA ILE A 154 1.27 -11.33 -11.04
C ILE A 154 1.29 -12.86 -11.19
N THR A 155 0.86 -13.59 -10.17
CA THR A 155 0.88 -15.07 -10.18
C THR A 155 -0.18 -15.67 -11.11
N GLU A 156 -1.21 -14.89 -11.47
CA GLU A 156 -2.25 -15.30 -12.43
C GLU A 156 -1.84 -14.97 -13.87
N ARG A 157 -1.14 -13.84 -14.07
CA ARG A 157 -0.77 -13.31 -15.39
C ARG A 157 0.63 -13.75 -15.85
N THR A 158 1.43 -14.38 -15.00
CA THR A 158 2.83 -14.75 -15.30
C THR A 158 3.20 -16.11 -14.72
N PRO A 159 4.31 -16.74 -15.17
CA PRO A 159 4.74 -18.04 -14.63
C PRO A 159 5.31 -18.01 -13.21
N PHE A 160 5.47 -16.83 -12.59
CA PHE A 160 5.99 -16.73 -11.22
C PHE A 160 4.98 -17.27 -10.20
N ARG A 161 5.47 -17.95 -9.16
CA ARG A 161 4.63 -18.58 -8.11
C ARG A 161 4.66 -17.83 -6.79
N GLU A 162 5.77 -17.19 -6.50
CA GLU A 162 5.95 -16.37 -5.29
C GLU A 162 6.44 -14.99 -5.68
N VAL A 163 5.81 -13.96 -5.13
CA VAL A 163 6.21 -12.57 -5.31
C VAL A 163 6.60 -12.02 -3.94
N PHE A 164 7.58 -11.13 -3.90
CA PHE A 164 7.90 -10.32 -2.73
C PHE A 164 8.09 -8.87 -3.14
N VAL A 165 7.42 -7.96 -2.43
CA VAL A 165 7.61 -6.51 -2.56
C VAL A 165 7.95 -5.96 -1.17
N PRO A 166 9.10 -5.27 -1.00
CA PRO A 166 9.44 -4.66 0.28
C PRO A 166 8.48 -3.53 0.64
N SER A 167 8.45 -3.12 1.91
CA SER A 167 7.53 -2.07 2.39
C SER A 167 7.81 -0.69 1.78
N ALA A 168 9.05 -0.43 1.40
CA ALA A 168 9.53 0.77 0.73
C ALA A 168 10.19 0.38 -0.60
N PRO A 169 9.42 0.00 -1.64
CA PRO A 169 9.99 -0.50 -2.87
C PRO A 169 10.42 0.63 -3.81
N ALA A 170 10.00 1.87 -3.58
CA ALA A 170 10.31 3.00 -4.45
C ALA A 170 11.67 3.61 -4.08
N ASP A 171 11.89 4.87 -4.49
CA ASP A 171 13.15 5.56 -4.24
C ASP A 171 13.44 5.75 -2.75
N ASP A 172 12.40 5.71 -1.90
CA ASP A 172 12.52 5.68 -0.45
C ASP A 172 13.40 4.52 0.02
N GLY A 173 13.31 3.34 -0.60
CA GLY A 173 14.10 2.14 -0.30
C GLY A 173 15.56 2.16 -0.74
N ASN A 174 15.98 3.12 -1.58
CA ASN A 174 17.33 3.13 -2.16
C ASN A 174 18.44 3.26 -1.10
N ALA A 175 18.19 3.99 0.00
CA ALA A 175 19.16 4.14 1.09
C ALA A 175 19.52 2.79 1.72
N VAL A 176 18.53 1.93 1.95
CA VAL A 176 18.73 0.57 2.48
C VAL A 176 19.50 -0.29 1.48
N GLY A 177 19.13 -0.23 0.20
CA GLY A 177 19.83 -0.95 -0.87
C GLY A 177 21.30 -0.56 -0.99
N ALA A 178 21.59 0.75 -0.91
CA ALA A 178 22.95 1.27 -0.95
C ALA A 178 23.79 0.84 0.27
N ALA A 179 23.21 0.87 1.48
CA ALA A 179 23.87 0.40 2.68
C ALA A 179 24.18 -1.11 2.63
N TRP A 180 23.26 -1.92 2.11
CA TRP A 180 23.51 -3.34 1.88
C TRP A 180 24.57 -3.61 0.82
N LEU A 181 24.58 -2.85 -0.27
CA LEU A 181 25.62 -2.97 -1.29
C LEU A 181 27.00 -2.70 -0.69
N ALA A 182 27.16 -1.58 0.03
CA ALA A 182 28.40 -1.23 0.72
C ALA A 182 28.82 -2.32 1.72
N LEU A 183 27.89 -2.81 2.54
CA LEU A 183 28.16 -3.90 3.49
C LEU A 183 28.68 -5.17 2.80
N ILE A 184 28.12 -5.53 1.63
CA ILE A 184 28.55 -6.70 0.86
C ILE A 184 29.93 -6.48 0.24
N GLU A 185 30.19 -5.29 -0.30
CA GLU A 185 31.48 -4.90 -0.88
C GLU A 185 32.60 -4.89 0.18
N ASP A 186 32.28 -4.53 1.42
CA ASP A 186 33.19 -4.59 2.58
C ASP A 186 33.37 -6.00 3.16
N GLY A 187 32.81 -7.04 2.51
CA GLY A 187 32.90 -8.44 2.96
C GLY A 187 31.95 -8.81 4.11
N GLY A 188 31.09 -7.87 4.52
CA GLY A 188 30.00 -8.09 5.47
C GLY A 188 28.87 -8.93 4.87
N ARG A 189 27.88 -9.24 5.73
CA ARG A 189 26.72 -10.06 5.35
C ARG A 189 25.45 -9.46 5.91
N PRO A 190 24.44 -9.11 5.09
CA PRO A 190 23.16 -8.67 5.60
C PRO A 190 22.46 -9.79 6.38
N ALA A 191 21.61 -9.39 7.32
CA ALA A 191 20.76 -10.34 8.04
C ALA A 191 19.91 -11.16 7.07
N ARG A 192 19.59 -12.41 7.46
CA ARG A 192 18.72 -13.27 6.65
C ARG A 192 17.26 -12.87 6.81
N GLY A 193 16.52 -12.93 5.70
CA GLY A 193 15.08 -12.69 5.66
C GLY A 193 14.72 -11.27 5.22
N PRO A 194 13.42 -11.00 5.03
CA PRO A 194 12.95 -9.65 4.75
C PRO A 194 13.21 -8.73 5.93
N LEU A 195 13.53 -7.47 5.66
CA LEU A 195 13.59 -6.45 6.71
C LEU A 195 12.19 -6.25 7.30
N SER A 196 12.14 -6.07 8.61
CA SER A 196 10.93 -5.56 9.26
C SER A 196 10.59 -4.19 8.68
N PRO A 197 9.29 -3.86 8.47
CA PRO A 197 8.90 -2.51 8.11
C PRO A 197 9.07 -1.54 9.29
N TYR A 198 9.20 -2.01 10.53
CA TYR A 198 9.20 -1.17 11.73
C TYR A 198 10.60 -0.65 12.08
N LEU A 199 11.23 0.05 11.14
CA LEU A 199 12.61 0.57 11.26
C LEU A 199 12.67 2.01 11.80
N GLY A 200 11.55 2.74 11.77
CA GLY A 200 11.47 4.14 12.18
C GLY A 200 11.63 4.37 13.68
N SER A 201 11.51 5.62 14.11
CA SER A 201 11.67 6.01 15.52
C SER A 201 10.61 5.35 16.41
N ALA A 202 11.01 5.03 17.65
CA ALA A 202 10.07 4.76 18.73
C ALA A 202 9.48 6.08 19.25
N LEU A 203 8.32 6.01 19.91
CA LEU A 203 7.74 7.15 20.60
C LEU A 203 8.55 7.48 21.87
N ASP A 204 8.72 8.76 22.17
CA ASP A 204 9.40 9.22 23.38
C ASP A 204 8.48 9.03 24.61
N PRO A 205 8.84 8.17 25.59
CA PRO A 205 8.04 7.98 26.79
C PRO A 205 7.90 9.24 27.63
N GLU A 206 8.88 10.16 27.59
CA GLU A 206 8.75 11.44 28.28
C GLU A 206 7.73 12.36 27.59
N ALA A 207 7.65 12.35 26.25
CA ALA A 207 6.61 13.09 25.55
C ALA A 207 5.20 12.63 25.93
N ILE A 208 4.99 11.32 26.11
CA ILE A 208 3.72 10.76 26.61
C ILE A 208 3.40 11.32 28.00
N ARG A 209 4.37 11.28 28.93
CA ARG A 209 4.18 11.83 30.28
C ARG A 209 3.87 13.32 30.28
N ARG A 210 4.53 14.11 29.44
CA ARG A 210 4.25 15.54 29.29
C ARG A 210 2.80 15.79 28.83
N VAL A 211 2.31 15.01 27.87
CA VAL A 211 0.93 15.12 27.38
C VAL A 211 -0.07 14.80 28.48
N GLU A 212 0.16 13.75 29.27
CA GLU A 212 -0.70 13.39 30.42
C GLU A 212 -0.70 14.49 31.49
N ALA A 213 0.47 15.11 31.74
CA ALA A 213 0.62 16.16 32.76
C ALA A 213 -0.07 17.49 32.40
N LEU A 214 -0.27 17.80 31.11
CA LEU A 214 -0.92 19.03 30.65
C LEU A 214 -2.44 19.08 30.94
N GLY A 215 -3.02 18.01 31.50
CA GLY A 215 -4.35 18.03 32.15
C GLY A 215 -5.57 17.97 31.22
N GLY A 216 -5.38 18.05 29.89
CA GLY A 216 -6.46 17.98 28.90
C GLY A 216 -6.75 16.59 28.32
N LEU A 217 -5.95 15.58 28.67
CA LEU A 217 -6.03 14.23 28.12
C LEU A 217 -5.74 13.22 29.23
N ARG A 218 -6.78 12.52 29.70
CA ARG A 218 -6.64 11.48 30.74
C ARG A 218 -6.67 10.10 30.11
N ALA A 219 -5.64 9.30 30.39
CA ALA A 219 -5.64 7.90 30.00
C ALA A 219 -6.73 7.15 30.76
N GLN A 220 -7.46 6.30 30.06
CA GLN A 220 -8.43 5.37 30.62
C GLN A 220 -7.71 4.34 31.48
N ARG A 221 -8.28 4.02 32.65
CA ARG A 221 -7.80 2.94 33.51
C ARG A 221 -8.47 1.64 33.09
N VAL A 222 -7.75 0.81 32.34
CA VAL A 222 -8.24 -0.48 31.81
C VAL A 222 -7.18 -1.56 32.01
N ASP A 223 -7.61 -2.81 32.22
CA ASP A 223 -6.70 -3.94 32.44
C ASP A 223 -6.04 -4.43 31.14
N ASP A 224 -6.79 -4.45 30.03
CA ASP A 224 -6.31 -4.79 28.69
C ASP A 224 -6.69 -3.67 27.70
N VAL A 225 -5.71 -2.81 27.39
CA VAL A 225 -5.90 -1.70 26.44
C VAL A 225 -6.29 -2.15 25.04
N ASP A 226 -5.88 -3.35 24.62
CA ASP A 226 -6.19 -3.86 23.28
C ASP A 226 -7.62 -4.42 23.25
N ASP A 227 -8.08 -5.01 24.35
CA ASP A 227 -9.49 -5.41 24.50
C ASP A 227 -10.41 -4.19 24.54
N ALA A 228 -10.04 -3.14 25.28
CA ALA A 228 -10.79 -1.89 25.34
C ALA A 228 -10.81 -1.17 23.97
N ALA A 229 -9.67 -1.08 23.28
CA ALA A 229 -9.62 -0.51 21.93
C ALA A 229 -10.45 -1.33 20.92
N ALA A 230 -10.43 -2.67 21.02
CA ALA A 230 -11.25 -3.55 20.20
C ALA A 230 -12.76 -3.38 20.49
N ALA A 231 -13.14 -3.14 21.74
CA ALA A 231 -14.52 -2.81 22.09
C ALA A 231 -14.97 -1.50 21.46
N LEU A 232 -14.16 -0.44 21.56
CA LEU A 232 -14.43 0.84 20.90
C LEU A 232 -14.58 0.69 19.38
N LEU A 233 -13.70 -0.08 18.73
CA LEU A 233 -13.83 -0.40 17.32
C LEU A 233 -15.16 -1.13 17.03
N ALA A 234 -15.50 -2.15 17.81
CA ALA A 234 -16.76 -2.89 17.64
C ALA A 234 -18.02 -2.04 17.84
N ASP A 235 -17.92 -0.97 18.64
CA ASP A 235 -18.95 0.05 18.85
C ASP A 235 -18.95 1.15 17.76
N GLY A 236 -18.19 0.95 16.68
CA GLY A 236 -18.15 1.85 15.52
C GLY A 236 -17.29 3.09 15.69
N LYS A 237 -16.49 3.18 16.77
CA LYS A 237 -15.56 4.30 17.00
C LYS A 237 -14.33 4.22 16.09
N ILE A 238 -13.79 5.38 15.75
CA ILE A 238 -12.54 5.52 15.01
C ILE A 238 -11.40 5.56 16.03
N VAL A 239 -10.52 4.56 15.99
CA VAL A 239 -9.41 4.43 16.93
C VAL A 239 -8.09 4.65 16.20
N ALA A 240 -7.34 5.67 16.60
CA ALA A 240 -5.98 5.85 16.13
C ALA A 240 -4.99 5.07 17.01
N VAL A 241 -3.96 4.51 16.37
CA VAL A 241 -2.93 3.70 17.00
C VAL A 241 -1.57 4.27 16.66
N ALA A 242 -0.82 4.63 17.70
CA ALA A 242 0.57 5.02 17.65
C ALA A 242 1.34 4.18 18.69
N ARG A 243 1.97 3.09 18.26
CA ARG A 243 2.65 2.13 19.14
C ARG A 243 3.92 1.60 18.51
N GLY A 244 4.95 1.37 19.30
CA GLY A 244 6.23 0.84 18.84
C GLY A 244 6.94 1.72 17.79
N ARG A 245 7.87 1.10 17.06
CA ARG A 245 8.65 1.78 16.01
C ARG A 245 7.79 2.07 14.79
N ALA A 246 7.89 3.28 14.25
CA ALA A 246 7.17 3.67 13.04
C ALA A 246 7.52 2.78 11.83
N GLU A 247 6.54 2.58 10.97
CA GLU A 247 6.70 1.91 9.69
C GLU A 247 7.62 2.69 8.75
N TYR A 248 8.34 1.96 7.90
CA TYR A 248 9.15 2.47 6.82
C TYR A 248 8.51 2.12 5.47
N GLY A 249 8.25 3.16 4.69
CA GLY A 249 7.49 3.10 3.43
C GLY A 249 6.20 3.92 3.50
N PRO A 250 5.40 3.93 2.42
CA PRO A 250 4.26 4.84 2.28
C PRO A 250 2.96 4.33 2.92
N ARG A 251 3.00 3.21 3.65
CA ARG A 251 1.82 2.53 4.20
C ARG A 251 1.92 2.47 5.72
N ALA A 252 0.80 2.75 6.38
CA ALA A 252 0.64 2.39 7.78
C ALA A 252 0.27 0.91 7.89
N LEU A 253 0.97 0.20 8.76
CA LEU A 253 0.95 -1.25 8.91
C LEU A 253 0.71 -1.64 10.38
N GLY A 254 -0.10 -0.86 11.09
CA GLY A 254 -0.53 -1.12 12.47
C GLY A 254 0.14 -0.29 13.55
N ASN A 255 1.28 0.37 13.28
CA ASN A 255 2.02 1.13 14.30
C ASN A 255 1.74 2.63 14.25
N ARG A 256 1.36 3.18 13.09
CA ARG A 256 0.89 4.58 12.92
C ARG A 256 -0.38 4.60 12.07
N SER A 257 -1.45 4.02 12.61
CA SER A 257 -2.67 3.67 11.87
C SER A 257 -3.91 4.34 12.45
N ILE A 258 -4.90 4.62 11.61
CA ILE A 258 -6.29 4.87 12.01
C ILE A 258 -7.07 3.61 11.65
N LEU A 259 -7.75 3.07 12.65
CA LEU A 259 -8.53 1.85 12.57
C LEU A 259 -10.02 2.16 12.68
N ALA A 260 -10.83 1.35 12.01
CA ALA A 260 -12.28 1.41 12.11
C ALA A 260 -12.90 0.03 11.88
N ASP A 261 -14.18 -0.11 12.24
CA ASP A 261 -14.96 -1.31 11.99
C ASP A 261 -15.25 -1.49 10.48
N PRO A 262 -14.76 -2.57 9.84
CA PRO A 262 -15.03 -2.79 8.43
C PRO A 262 -16.44 -3.33 8.14
N ARG A 263 -17.18 -3.79 9.16
CA ARG A 263 -18.53 -4.36 9.02
C ARG A 263 -19.57 -3.29 8.68
N ASP A 264 -19.29 -2.06 9.08
CA ASP A 264 -20.17 -0.92 8.87
C ASP A 264 -20.07 -0.41 7.43
N PRO A 265 -21.18 -0.39 6.66
CA PRO A 265 -21.16 0.05 5.27
C PRO A 265 -20.84 1.54 5.11
N ASP A 266 -21.15 2.37 6.11
CA ASP A 266 -20.99 3.83 6.08
C ASP A 266 -19.63 4.29 6.65
N VAL A 267 -18.74 3.36 7.01
CA VAL A 267 -17.45 3.69 7.63
C VAL A 267 -16.57 4.52 6.69
N LYS A 268 -16.69 4.31 5.38
CA LYS A 268 -15.89 5.03 4.37
C LYS A 268 -16.26 6.50 4.36
N GLU A 269 -17.55 6.78 4.34
CA GLU A 269 -18.18 8.09 4.35
C GLU A 269 -17.82 8.82 5.64
N ARG A 270 -17.95 8.16 6.80
CA ARG A 270 -17.57 8.76 8.09
C ARG A 270 -16.09 9.12 8.17
N LEU A 271 -15.19 8.21 7.77
CA LEU A 271 -13.75 8.48 7.77
C LEU A 271 -13.38 9.62 6.81
N ASN A 272 -13.97 9.63 5.61
CA ASN A 272 -13.76 10.68 4.63
C ASN A 272 -14.30 12.03 5.11
N ALA A 273 -15.49 12.07 5.71
CA ALA A 273 -16.10 13.33 6.18
C ALA A 273 -15.45 13.91 7.44
N ARG A 274 -14.96 13.05 8.35
CA ARG A 274 -14.53 13.48 9.69
C ARG A 274 -13.01 13.54 9.88
N VAL A 275 -12.25 12.82 9.05
CA VAL A 275 -10.80 12.64 9.27
C VAL A 275 -9.99 12.89 8.01
N LYS A 276 -10.40 12.30 6.87
CA LYS A 276 -9.56 12.25 5.67
C LYS A 276 -9.83 13.34 4.63
N PHE A 277 -11.04 13.87 4.59
CA PHE A 277 -11.50 14.91 3.66
C PHE A 277 -11.14 14.64 2.20
N ARG A 278 -11.27 13.39 1.76
CA ARG A 278 -10.76 12.88 0.47
C ARG A 278 -11.87 12.40 -0.46
N GLU A 279 -11.51 12.16 -1.72
CA GLU A 279 -12.42 11.74 -2.79
C GLU A 279 -13.13 10.40 -2.49
N GLU A 280 -14.39 10.24 -2.93
CA GLU A 280 -15.23 9.08 -2.57
C GLU A 280 -14.69 7.74 -3.09
N PHE A 281 -14.08 7.75 -4.28
CA PHE A 281 -13.59 6.54 -4.93
C PHE A 281 -12.34 5.95 -4.26
N ARG A 282 -11.79 6.61 -3.22
CA ARG A 282 -10.58 6.14 -2.55
C ARG A 282 -10.90 4.98 -1.60
N PRO A 283 -10.40 3.77 -1.88
CA PRO A 283 -10.65 2.66 -0.99
C PRO A 283 -9.88 2.78 0.33
N PHE A 284 -10.32 2.00 1.32
CA PHE A 284 -9.58 1.71 2.54
C PHE A 284 -9.09 0.27 2.51
N ALA A 285 -8.06 -0.03 3.31
CA ALA A 285 -7.36 -1.31 3.26
C ALA A 285 -7.79 -2.24 4.41
N PRO A 286 -8.02 -3.53 4.16
CA PRO A 286 -8.17 -4.52 5.22
C PRO A 286 -6.81 -4.90 5.83
N SER A 287 -6.77 -5.04 7.16
CA SER A 287 -5.72 -5.79 7.87
C SER A 287 -6.33 -7.04 8.49
N ILE A 288 -5.81 -8.22 8.14
CA ILE A 288 -6.32 -9.53 8.57
C ILE A 288 -5.26 -10.30 9.36
N LEU A 289 -5.70 -11.08 10.35
CA LEU A 289 -4.88 -12.13 10.92
C LEU A 289 -4.54 -13.18 9.86
N HIS A 290 -3.25 -13.44 9.66
CA HIS A 290 -2.75 -14.34 8.62
C HIS A 290 -3.41 -15.72 8.63
N ALA A 291 -3.67 -16.27 9.83
CA ALA A 291 -4.30 -17.57 10.01
C ALA A 291 -5.71 -17.69 9.39
N HIS A 292 -6.37 -16.56 9.11
CA HIS A 292 -7.70 -16.52 8.50
C HIS A 292 -7.68 -16.16 7.01
N GLY A 293 -6.51 -15.88 6.41
CA GLY A 293 -6.40 -15.37 5.04
C GLY A 293 -7.12 -16.21 3.98
N ASP A 294 -6.86 -17.52 3.95
CA ASP A 294 -7.44 -18.45 2.97
C ASP A 294 -8.97 -18.52 3.02
N ALA A 295 -9.57 -18.29 4.17
CA ALA A 295 -11.02 -18.32 4.36
C ALA A 295 -11.70 -17.03 3.86
N TRP A 296 -10.94 -15.96 3.61
CA TRP A 296 -11.48 -14.65 3.22
C TRP A 296 -11.10 -14.21 1.82
N PHE A 297 -9.97 -14.67 1.29
CA PHE A 297 -9.46 -14.27 -0.02
C PHE A 297 -9.28 -15.47 -0.95
N GLU A 298 -9.58 -15.25 -2.24
CA GLU A 298 -9.28 -16.19 -3.31
C GLU A 298 -7.76 -16.21 -3.56
N GLY A 299 -7.16 -17.40 -3.67
CA GLY A 299 -5.73 -17.54 -3.92
C GLY A 299 -4.85 -16.81 -2.91
N TYR A 300 -5.24 -16.83 -1.62
CA TYR A 300 -4.60 -16.05 -0.57
C TYR A 300 -3.07 -16.23 -0.58
N ALA A 301 -2.37 -15.11 -0.65
CA ALA A 301 -0.93 -15.04 -0.50
C ALA A 301 -0.60 -14.06 0.62
N PHE A 302 0.39 -14.42 1.45
CA PHE A 302 0.86 -13.55 2.52
C PHE A 302 1.36 -12.21 1.96
N THR A 303 0.75 -11.11 2.40
CA THR A 303 0.98 -9.74 1.90
C THR A 303 1.13 -8.75 3.08
N PRO A 304 2.32 -8.68 3.71
CA PRO A 304 2.51 -7.95 4.97
C PRO A 304 2.54 -6.42 4.83
N HIS A 305 2.67 -5.87 3.62
CA HIS A 305 2.99 -4.46 3.40
C HIS A 305 1.90 -3.69 2.65
N MET A 306 0.68 -4.24 2.55
CA MET A 306 -0.38 -3.70 1.68
C MET A 306 0.08 -3.54 0.22
N GLU A 307 0.96 -4.43 -0.23
CA GLU A 307 1.55 -4.38 -1.56
C GLU A 307 0.68 -5.02 -2.64
N ARG A 308 -0.39 -5.75 -2.27
CA ARG A 308 -1.30 -6.47 -3.18
C ARG A 308 -2.76 -6.17 -2.86
N ALA A 309 -3.56 -5.97 -3.92
CA ALA A 309 -5.01 -6.10 -3.86
C ALA A 309 -5.38 -7.55 -4.18
N LEU A 310 -5.99 -8.25 -3.24
CA LEU A 310 -6.47 -9.61 -3.43
C LEU A 310 -8.00 -9.62 -3.51
N ARG A 311 -8.55 -10.60 -4.22
CA ARG A 311 -10.01 -10.75 -4.37
C ARG A 311 -10.60 -11.40 -3.13
N PHE A 312 -11.61 -10.78 -2.54
CA PHE A 312 -12.39 -11.40 -1.48
C PHE A 312 -13.22 -12.54 -2.05
N ARG A 313 -13.35 -13.63 -1.29
CA ARG A 313 -14.30 -14.69 -1.63
C ARG A 313 -15.73 -14.13 -1.58
N PRO A 314 -16.61 -14.45 -2.56
CA PRO A 314 -17.95 -13.86 -2.64
C PRO A 314 -18.75 -13.93 -1.33
N GLU A 315 -18.68 -15.06 -0.63
CA GLU A 315 -19.44 -15.38 0.58
C GLU A 315 -19.09 -14.54 1.82
N VAL A 316 -17.95 -13.83 1.83
CA VAL A 316 -17.53 -13.00 2.97
C VAL A 316 -17.59 -11.50 2.69
N ARG A 317 -17.83 -11.07 1.44
CA ARG A 317 -17.76 -9.65 1.05
C ARG A 317 -18.71 -8.76 1.85
N GLU A 318 -19.95 -9.22 2.02
CA GLU A 318 -20.99 -8.49 2.75
C GLU A 318 -20.72 -8.39 4.26
N ARG A 319 -19.79 -9.19 4.79
CA ARG A 319 -19.40 -9.13 6.21
C ARG A 319 -18.47 -7.95 6.50
N VAL A 320 -17.81 -7.38 5.49
CA VAL A 320 -16.79 -6.32 5.64
C VAL A 320 -16.87 -5.23 4.55
N PRO A 321 -18.07 -4.68 4.26
CA PRO A 321 -18.28 -3.74 3.14
C PRO A 321 -17.37 -2.50 3.19
N GLY A 322 -16.91 -2.10 4.38
CA GLY A 322 -16.02 -0.96 4.59
C GLY A 322 -14.63 -1.09 3.95
N VAL A 323 -14.20 -2.30 3.60
CA VAL A 323 -12.87 -2.58 3.03
C VAL A 323 -12.90 -3.37 1.71
N VAL A 324 -14.09 -3.73 1.23
CA VAL A 324 -14.28 -4.32 -0.11
C VAL A 324 -14.35 -3.18 -1.14
N HIS A 325 -13.52 -3.27 -2.17
CA HIS A 325 -13.56 -2.36 -3.33
C HIS A 325 -14.74 -2.73 -4.24
N VAL A 326 -15.12 -1.81 -5.14
CA VAL A 326 -16.21 -2.01 -6.12
C VAL A 326 -16.01 -3.24 -7.00
N ASP A 327 -14.78 -3.64 -7.29
CA ASP A 327 -14.42 -4.83 -8.07
C ASP A 327 -14.30 -6.12 -7.23
N GLY A 328 -14.66 -6.07 -5.94
CA GLY A 328 -14.57 -7.19 -5.01
C GLY A 328 -13.16 -7.45 -4.45
N THR A 329 -12.18 -6.59 -4.73
CA THR A 329 -10.83 -6.71 -4.18
C THR A 329 -10.66 -5.93 -2.87
N GLY A 330 -9.54 -6.17 -2.17
CA GLY A 330 -9.10 -5.35 -1.03
C GLY A 330 -7.59 -5.30 -0.97
N ARG A 331 -7.01 -4.11 -0.76
CA ARG A 331 -5.55 -3.94 -0.62
C ARG A 331 -5.07 -4.44 0.74
N LEU A 332 -4.65 -5.69 0.79
CA LEU A 332 -4.56 -6.45 2.03
C LEU A 332 -3.22 -6.29 2.77
N GLN A 333 -3.31 -6.08 4.09
CA GLN A 333 -2.24 -6.37 5.03
C GLN A 333 -2.51 -7.71 5.74
N SER A 334 -1.55 -8.64 5.66
CA SER A 334 -1.53 -9.87 6.45
C SER A 334 -0.71 -9.67 7.72
N VAL A 335 -1.31 -9.95 8.88
CA VAL A 335 -0.71 -9.72 10.19
C VAL A 335 -0.39 -11.06 10.86
N ARG A 336 0.86 -11.24 11.30
CA ARG A 336 1.26 -12.35 12.16
C ARG A 336 1.72 -11.81 13.50
N GLU A 337 1.42 -12.55 14.56
CA GLU A 337 1.89 -12.24 15.91
C GLU A 337 3.41 -12.04 15.94
N ARG A 338 4.19 -12.90 15.29
CA ARG A 338 5.66 -12.78 15.25
C ARG A 338 6.19 -11.50 14.59
N ASP A 339 5.42 -10.87 13.71
CA ASP A 339 5.86 -9.65 12.99
C ASP A 339 5.44 -8.40 13.77
N ASN A 340 4.25 -8.42 14.38
CA ASN A 340 3.72 -7.35 15.22
C ASN A 340 2.75 -7.90 16.28
N PRO A 341 3.24 -8.30 17.46
CA PRO A 341 2.42 -8.98 18.47
C PRO A 341 1.28 -8.11 19.00
N ALA A 342 1.56 -6.82 19.21
CA ALA A 342 0.59 -5.85 19.69
C ALA A 342 -0.56 -5.65 18.71
N TYR A 343 -0.26 -5.51 17.41
CA TYR A 343 -1.30 -5.32 16.41
C TYR A 343 -2.10 -6.60 16.16
N ALA A 344 -1.43 -7.77 16.16
CA ALA A 344 -2.10 -9.07 16.09
C ALA A 344 -3.09 -9.24 17.25
N ARG A 345 -2.66 -8.97 18.49
CA ARG A 345 -3.52 -9.06 19.68
C ARG A 345 -4.75 -8.15 19.58
N LEU A 346 -4.58 -6.90 19.14
CA LEU A 346 -5.72 -5.99 18.95
C LEU A 346 -6.74 -6.54 17.94
N ILE A 347 -6.28 -7.08 16.81
CA ILE A 347 -7.17 -7.70 15.81
C ILE A 347 -7.80 -8.99 16.37
N GLU A 348 -7.08 -9.79 17.15
CA GLU A 348 -7.63 -10.96 17.84
C GLU A 348 -8.72 -10.61 18.84
N ARG A 349 -8.54 -9.53 19.63
CA ARG A 349 -9.59 -9.03 20.52
C ARG A 349 -10.81 -8.56 19.75
N PHE A 350 -10.61 -7.85 18.63
CA PHE A 350 -11.70 -7.46 17.75
C PHE A 350 -12.42 -8.69 17.16
N HIS A 351 -11.66 -9.69 16.72
CA HIS A 351 -12.19 -10.95 16.20
C HIS A 351 -13.04 -11.68 17.23
N ALA A 352 -12.56 -11.80 18.48
CA ALA A 352 -13.30 -12.45 19.56
C ALA A 352 -14.64 -11.78 19.85
N LYS A 353 -14.74 -10.45 19.69
CA LYS A 353 -15.96 -9.67 19.93
C LYS A 353 -16.94 -9.70 18.74
N THR A 354 -16.43 -9.83 17.52
CA THR A 354 -17.22 -9.57 16.30
C THR A 354 -17.38 -10.77 15.37
N GLY A 355 -16.58 -11.82 15.56
CA GLY A 355 -16.44 -12.93 14.60
C GLY A 355 -15.76 -12.55 13.28
N VAL A 356 -15.20 -11.33 13.17
CA VAL A 356 -14.50 -10.83 11.98
C VAL A 356 -13.01 -10.61 12.29
N PRO A 357 -12.08 -11.32 11.64
CA PRO A 357 -10.63 -11.21 11.88
C PRO A 357 -9.97 -10.09 11.08
N ILE A 358 -10.75 -9.08 10.66
CA ILE A 358 -10.34 -7.98 9.81
C ILE A 358 -10.66 -6.66 10.51
N VAL A 359 -9.73 -5.72 10.45
CA VAL A 359 -9.99 -4.30 10.76
C VAL A 359 -9.72 -3.45 9.52
N LEU A 360 -10.45 -2.34 9.36
CA LEU A 360 -10.09 -1.31 8.40
C LEU A 360 -8.83 -0.61 8.91
N ASN A 361 -7.83 -0.43 8.05
CA ASN A 361 -6.60 0.29 8.35
C ASN A 361 -6.33 1.39 7.32
N THR A 362 -5.97 2.58 7.81
CA THR A 362 -5.51 3.70 7.00
C THR A 362 -4.39 4.47 7.71
N SER A 363 -3.63 5.28 6.97
CA SER A 363 -2.51 6.05 7.52
C SER A 363 -2.94 6.96 8.66
N PHE A 364 -2.21 7.03 9.77
CA PHE A 364 -2.51 8.02 10.81
C PHE A 364 -1.98 9.39 10.38
N ASN A 365 -2.82 10.15 9.69
CA ASN A 365 -2.57 11.51 9.18
C ASN A 365 -3.88 12.18 8.77
N VAL A 366 -3.80 13.48 8.45
CA VAL A 366 -4.84 14.23 7.72
C VAL A 366 -4.37 14.50 6.29
N MET A 367 -5.27 14.98 5.42
CA MET A 367 -4.94 15.31 4.04
C MET A 367 -3.75 16.28 3.95
N GLY A 368 -2.82 15.99 3.05
CA GLY A 368 -1.65 16.84 2.80
C GLY A 368 -0.53 16.74 3.85
N LYS A 369 -0.65 15.86 4.85
CA LYS A 369 0.39 15.63 5.87
C LYS A 369 0.97 14.21 5.79
N PRO A 370 2.25 14.02 6.12
CA PRO A 370 2.84 12.70 6.31
C PRO A 370 2.14 11.90 7.44
N ILE A 371 2.45 10.60 7.53
CA ILE A 371 2.08 9.77 8.68
C ILE A 371 2.71 10.37 9.93
N VAL A 372 1.97 10.42 11.04
CA VAL A 372 2.47 10.95 12.31
C VAL A 372 3.71 10.19 12.76
N HIS A 373 4.71 10.90 13.27
CA HIS A 373 5.99 10.29 13.65
C HIS A 373 6.25 10.38 15.16
N VAL A 374 6.03 11.56 15.73
CA VAL A 374 6.22 11.83 17.17
C VAL A 374 4.90 11.88 17.93
N VAL A 375 4.98 11.88 19.27
CA VAL A 375 3.81 11.91 20.15
C VAL A 375 2.98 13.18 19.91
N GLU A 376 3.65 14.32 19.75
CA GLU A 376 3.04 15.61 19.51
C GLU A 376 2.23 15.64 18.20
N ASP A 377 2.72 14.98 17.14
CA ASP A 377 1.99 14.83 15.87
C ASP A 377 0.70 14.02 16.09
N ALA A 378 0.80 12.89 16.80
CA ALA A 378 -0.33 12.02 17.07
C ALA A 378 -1.42 12.74 17.88
N ILE A 379 -1.02 13.52 18.88
CA ILE A 379 -1.93 14.34 19.69
C ILE A 379 -2.56 15.46 18.88
N ALA A 380 -1.77 16.17 18.06
CA ALA A 380 -2.29 17.22 17.19
C ALA A 380 -3.35 16.68 16.22
N VAL A 381 -3.08 15.56 15.55
CA VAL A 381 -4.06 14.92 14.65
C VAL A 381 -5.25 14.37 15.43
N PHE A 382 -5.02 13.77 16.61
CA PHE A 382 -6.09 13.28 17.46
C PHE A 382 -7.10 14.38 17.77
N PHE A 383 -6.68 15.54 18.30
CA PHE A 383 -7.59 16.61 18.66
C PHE A 383 -8.20 17.38 17.48
N SER A 384 -7.46 17.50 16.36
CA SER A 384 -7.91 18.29 15.19
C SER A 384 -8.77 17.52 14.19
N SER A 385 -9.10 16.26 14.46
CA SER A 385 -9.89 15.41 13.56
C SER A 385 -11.01 14.69 14.29
N GLY A 386 -11.90 14.00 13.57
CA GLY A 386 -12.97 13.19 14.14
C GLY A 386 -12.56 11.80 14.63
N ILE A 387 -11.31 11.60 15.03
CA ILE A 387 -10.87 10.39 15.75
C ILE A 387 -11.52 10.38 17.13
N ASP A 388 -12.08 9.25 17.55
CA ASP A 388 -12.79 9.10 18.83
C ASP A 388 -11.84 8.70 19.97
N ALA A 389 -10.87 7.82 19.67
CA ALA A 389 -9.90 7.34 20.66
C ALA A 389 -8.48 7.24 20.09
N LEU A 390 -7.48 7.38 20.95
CA LEU A 390 -6.07 7.26 20.65
C LEU A 390 -5.43 6.23 21.57
N LEU A 391 -4.88 5.18 20.98
CA LEU A 391 -4.01 4.21 21.64
C LEU A 391 -2.55 4.61 21.39
N LEU A 392 -1.92 5.18 22.41
CA LEU A 392 -0.53 5.65 22.39
C LEU A 392 0.31 4.73 23.27
N GLU A 393 1.12 3.88 22.66
CA GLU A 393 1.76 2.74 23.34
C GLU A 393 0.72 1.92 24.15
N ASP A 394 0.82 1.91 25.47
CA ASP A 394 -0.04 1.23 26.43
C ASP A 394 -1.01 2.20 27.15
N ARG A 395 -1.27 3.37 26.55
CA ARG A 395 -2.22 4.37 27.06
C ARG A 395 -3.38 4.54 26.09
N LEU A 396 -4.60 4.40 26.58
CA LEU A 396 -5.81 4.63 25.80
C LEU A 396 -6.44 5.95 26.22
N PHE A 397 -6.64 6.85 25.27
CA PHE A 397 -7.31 8.13 25.46
C PHE A 397 -8.61 8.15 24.65
N VAL A 398 -9.69 8.66 25.23
CA VAL A 398 -11.02 8.72 24.59
C VAL A 398 -11.55 10.13 24.69
N LYS A 399 -12.10 10.67 23.59
CA LYS A 399 -12.74 11.98 23.60
C LYS A 399 -14.13 11.90 24.23
N GLY A 400 -14.47 12.89 25.05
CA GLY A 400 -15.83 13.07 25.58
C GLY A 400 -16.09 12.49 26.97
N ASP A 401 -15.08 11.87 27.62
CA ASP A 401 -15.17 11.41 29.02
C ASP A 401 -14.59 12.41 30.03
N ALA A 402 -14.61 13.72 29.70
CA ALA A 402 -14.06 14.80 30.54
C ALA A 402 -15.15 15.63 31.22
#